data_AF-H1PZW1-F1
#
_entry.id   AF-H1PZW1-F1
#
_cell.length_a   1.000
_cell.length_b   1.000
_cell.length_c   1.000
_cell.angle_alpha   90.00
_cell.angle_beta   90.00
_cell.angle_gamma   90.00
#
_symmetry.space_group_name_H-M   'P 1'
#
loop_
_entity.id
_entity.type
_entity.pdbx_description
1 polymer ?
#
loop_
_entity_poly.entity_id
_entity_poly.type
_entity_poly.pdbx_seq_one_letter_code
_entity_poly.pdbx_strand_id
1 'polypeptide(L)'
;MIITEEYLDKAFDKYNIKMFDNKLPRPRLRLAKSKTKLGRMQCRQTWMGKWWTKDYTIYVSTYYDLSSTQFDDILIHEMIHYAISYLGLVDTSAHGTVFKAMMETINRKFRRNITVTMKTEGLVPRNAMERKDYLVLGVTTKNGSHFLSSVNPSAVKKIETQLQTATEIKSYDWFSSKDDFFQNMPRVRSLRGIRVDELRFKEMIRKMRLLTSPFLLT
;
A
#
# COMPACT_ATOMS: atom_id res chain seq x y z
N MET A 1 14.42 9.15 -13.66
CA MET A 1 13.54 10.35 -13.70
C MET A 1 12.92 10.56 -12.33
N ILE A 2 12.92 11.79 -11.81
CA ILE A 2 12.27 12.10 -10.53
C ILE A 2 10.82 12.49 -10.80
N ILE A 3 9.88 11.71 -10.26
CA ILE A 3 8.45 12.05 -10.30
C ILE A 3 8.16 13.04 -9.17
N THR A 4 7.67 14.22 -9.53
CA THR A 4 7.29 15.32 -8.65
C THR A 4 5.80 15.63 -8.77
N GLU A 5 5.27 16.46 -7.87
CA GLU A 5 3.88 16.94 -7.99
C GLU A 5 3.70 17.78 -9.27
N GLU A 6 4.70 18.59 -9.62
CA GLU A 6 4.70 19.35 -10.89
C GLU A 6 4.62 18.44 -12.12
N TYR A 7 5.32 17.29 -12.12
CA TYR A 7 5.18 16.31 -13.19
C TYR A 7 3.75 15.78 -13.27
N LEU A 8 3.15 15.44 -12.13
CA LEU A 8 1.79 14.93 -12.05
C LEU A 8 0.78 15.96 -12.58
N ASP A 9 0.94 17.23 -12.24
CA ASP A 9 0.09 18.32 -12.73
C ASP A 9 0.18 18.49 -14.25
N LYS A 10 1.40 18.53 -14.78
CA LYS A 10 1.64 18.64 -16.23
C LYS A 10 1.12 17.41 -16.99
N ALA A 11 1.28 16.22 -16.42
CA ALA A 11 0.78 14.99 -16.99
C ALA A 11 -0.75 14.98 -17.03
N PHE A 12 -1.42 15.42 -15.98
CA PHE A 12 -2.88 15.52 -15.94
C PHE A 12 -3.40 16.44 -17.06
N ASP A 13 -2.87 17.67 -17.17
CA ASP A 13 -3.30 18.63 -18.20
C ASP A 13 -3.08 18.07 -19.61
N LYS A 14 -1.90 17.50 -19.85
CA LYS A 14 -1.54 16.88 -21.12
C LYS A 14 -2.55 15.79 -21.51
N TYR A 15 -2.91 14.91 -20.58
CA TYR A 15 -3.82 13.80 -20.89
C TYR A 15 -5.28 14.23 -20.92
N ASN A 16 -5.67 15.23 -20.13
CA ASN A 16 -7.02 15.77 -20.20
C ASN A 16 -7.30 16.34 -21.59
N ILE A 17 -6.38 17.15 -22.12
CA ILE A 17 -6.46 17.69 -23.48
C ILE A 17 -6.45 16.58 -24.53
N LYS A 18 -5.51 15.62 -24.42
CA LYS A 18 -5.31 14.62 -25.47
C LYS A 18 -6.37 13.52 -25.51
N MET A 19 -6.89 13.11 -24.35
CA MET A 19 -7.65 11.86 -24.19
C MET A 19 -9.07 12.07 -23.65
N PHE A 20 -9.37 13.24 -23.09
CA PHE A 20 -10.66 13.54 -22.44
C PHE A 20 -11.29 14.84 -22.94
N ASP A 21 -10.91 15.32 -24.12
CA ASP A 21 -11.41 16.55 -24.77
C ASP A 21 -11.33 17.80 -23.86
N ASN A 22 -10.39 17.83 -22.92
CA ASN A 22 -10.27 18.87 -21.90
C ASN A 22 -11.55 19.06 -21.05
N LYS A 23 -12.39 18.03 -20.92
CA LYS A 23 -13.69 18.09 -20.20
C LYS A 23 -13.55 17.89 -18.69
N LEU A 24 -12.41 17.41 -18.20
CA LEU A 24 -12.23 17.14 -16.77
C LEU A 24 -11.70 18.40 -16.07
N PRO A 25 -12.42 18.98 -15.09
CA PRO A 25 -11.85 19.99 -14.21
C PRO A 25 -10.65 19.42 -13.46
N ARG A 26 -9.73 20.27 -13.03
CA ARG A 26 -8.57 19.81 -12.28
C ARG A 26 -9.00 19.29 -10.89
N PRO A 27 -8.79 17.99 -10.57
CA PRO A 27 -9.01 17.47 -9.23
C PRO A 27 -7.80 17.83 -8.34
N ARG A 28 -7.88 17.51 -7.05
CA ARG A 28 -6.67 17.51 -6.21
C ARG A 28 -5.74 16.39 -6.67
N LEU A 29 -4.50 16.72 -7.00
CA LEU A 29 -3.48 15.77 -7.45
C LEU A 29 -2.46 15.56 -6.33
N ARG A 30 -2.17 14.31 -5.95
CA ARG A 30 -1.22 14.02 -4.87
C ARG A 30 -0.35 12.80 -5.15
N LEU A 31 0.92 12.90 -4.76
CA LEU A 31 1.79 11.72 -4.70
C LEU A 31 1.57 10.95 -3.39
N ALA A 32 1.61 9.63 -3.47
CA ALA A 32 1.47 8.73 -2.31
C ALA A 32 2.67 7.77 -2.19
N LYS A 33 2.74 7.04 -1.08
CA LYS A 33 3.73 5.98 -0.82
C LYS A 33 3.07 4.61 -0.58
N SER A 34 1.99 4.35 -1.30
CA SER A 34 1.19 3.12 -1.18
C SER A 34 1.91 1.93 -1.82
N LYS A 35 2.01 0.81 -1.08
CA LYS A 35 2.61 -0.44 -1.59
C LYS A 35 1.62 -1.28 -2.39
N THR A 36 0.35 -1.27 -1.99
CA THR A 36 -0.66 -2.21 -2.53
C THR A 36 -1.54 -1.60 -3.61
N LYS A 37 -1.57 -0.27 -3.71
CA LYS A 37 -2.35 0.47 -4.72
C LYS A 37 -1.45 1.46 -5.42
N LEU A 38 -1.27 1.30 -6.73
CA LEU A 38 -0.44 2.18 -7.55
C LEU A 38 -1.15 3.51 -7.87
N GLY A 39 -2.47 3.48 -8.04
CA GLY A 39 -3.32 4.66 -8.20
C GLY A 39 -4.56 4.58 -7.32
N ARG A 40 -5.22 5.72 -7.11
CA ARG A 40 -6.62 5.78 -6.68
C ARG A 40 -7.27 7.12 -7.03
N MET A 41 -8.52 7.07 -7.47
CA MET A 41 -9.45 8.20 -7.55
C MET A 41 -10.42 8.15 -6.37
N GLN A 42 -10.65 9.28 -5.72
CA GLN A 42 -11.60 9.44 -4.63
C GLN A 42 -12.50 10.65 -4.88
N CYS A 43 -13.76 10.53 -4.48
CA CYS A 43 -14.72 11.64 -4.45
C CYS A 43 -15.66 11.47 -3.25
N ARG A 44 -16.28 12.58 -2.84
CA ARG A 44 -17.34 12.59 -1.84
C ARG A 44 -18.70 12.49 -2.54
N GLN A 45 -19.52 11.55 -2.10
CA GLN A 45 -20.92 11.47 -2.52
C GLN A 45 -21.80 12.37 -1.64
N THR A 46 -22.72 13.08 -2.26
CA THR A 46 -23.68 13.94 -1.58
C THR A 46 -25.07 13.76 -2.20
N TRP A 47 -26.08 13.78 -1.33
CA TRP A 47 -27.48 13.75 -1.76
C TRP A 47 -28.02 15.18 -1.84
N MET A 48 -28.47 15.59 -3.03
CA MET A 48 -29.17 16.85 -3.27
C MET A 48 -30.26 16.62 -4.32
N GLY A 49 -31.32 15.90 -3.93
CA GLY A 49 -32.41 15.47 -4.82
C GLY A 49 -32.05 14.34 -5.79
N LYS A 50 -30.76 14.20 -6.09
CA LYS A 50 -30.11 13.03 -6.71
C LYS A 50 -28.72 12.85 -6.10
N TRP A 51 -28.08 11.72 -6.38
CA TRP A 51 -26.68 11.49 -6.00
C TRP A 51 -25.75 12.34 -6.86
N TRP A 52 -24.84 13.07 -6.21
CA TRP A 52 -23.78 13.85 -6.85
C TRP A 52 -22.43 13.49 -6.25
N THR A 53 -21.37 13.67 -7.03
CA THR A 53 -19.98 13.51 -6.58
C THR A 53 -19.26 14.85 -6.61
N LYS A 54 -18.40 15.09 -5.61
CA LYS A 54 -17.59 16.31 -5.48
C LYS A 54 -16.25 16.00 -4.79
N ASP A 55 -15.42 17.03 -4.61
CA ASP A 55 -14.14 16.94 -3.87
C ASP A 55 -13.19 15.87 -4.42
N TYR A 56 -13.06 15.79 -5.75
CA TYR A 56 -12.26 14.77 -6.42
C TYR A 56 -10.77 14.88 -6.08
N THR A 57 -10.14 13.74 -5.81
CA THR A 57 -8.70 13.62 -5.60
C THR A 57 -8.16 12.40 -6.31
N ILE A 58 -7.09 12.57 -7.08
CA ILE A 58 -6.32 11.48 -7.69
C ILE A 58 -4.98 11.36 -6.96
N TYR A 59 -4.65 10.13 -6.58
CA TYR A 59 -3.36 9.79 -5.98
C TYR A 59 -2.60 8.83 -6.90
N VAL A 60 -1.30 9.06 -7.05
CA VAL A 60 -0.39 8.11 -7.72
C VAL A 60 0.79 7.78 -6.81
N SER A 61 1.09 6.49 -6.66
CA SER A 61 2.14 6.00 -5.77
C SER A 61 3.52 6.19 -6.39
N THR A 62 4.46 6.66 -5.57
CA THR A 62 5.89 6.76 -5.87
C THR A 62 6.72 5.78 -5.03
N TYR A 63 6.08 4.71 -4.55
CA TYR A 63 6.74 3.66 -3.77
C TYR A 63 7.66 2.80 -4.63
N TYR A 64 7.24 2.46 -5.85
CA TYR A 64 8.00 1.67 -6.81
C TYR A 64 8.77 2.55 -7.79
N ASP A 65 9.85 2.00 -8.34
CA ASP A 65 10.60 2.62 -9.41
C ASP A 65 9.89 2.35 -10.75
N LEU A 66 8.96 3.24 -11.07
CA LEU A 66 8.17 3.19 -12.29
C LEU A 66 8.81 4.06 -13.36
N SER A 67 8.80 3.57 -14.59
CA SER A 67 9.05 4.42 -15.76
C SER A 67 7.99 5.51 -15.87
N SER A 68 8.29 6.61 -16.56
CA SER A 68 7.32 7.68 -16.84
C SER A 68 6.08 7.15 -17.54
N THR A 69 6.23 6.21 -18.48
CA THR A 69 5.10 5.59 -19.20
C THR A 69 4.20 4.80 -18.26
N GLN A 70 4.77 3.98 -17.37
CA GLN A 70 3.97 3.25 -16.37
C GLN A 70 3.26 4.21 -15.41
N PHE A 71 3.94 5.26 -14.97
CA PHE A 71 3.35 6.30 -14.12
C PHE A 71 2.17 6.98 -14.83
N ASP A 72 2.34 7.34 -16.09
CA ASP A 72 1.30 7.96 -16.90
C ASP A 72 0.11 7.02 -17.12
N ASP A 73 0.36 5.73 -17.37
CA ASP A 73 -0.72 4.75 -17.55
C ASP A 73 -1.52 4.55 -16.25
N ILE A 74 -0.88 4.61 -15.07
CA ILE A 74 -1.58 4.65 -13.77
C ILE A 74 -2.43 5.93 -13.68
N LEU A 75 -1.86 7.09 -13.99
CA LEU A 75 -2.59 8.36 -13.92
C LEU A 75 -3.83 8.32 -14.84
N ILE A 76 -3.67 7.85 -16.07
CA ILE A 76 -4.77 7.78 -17.04
C ILE A 76 -5.84 6.78 -16.57
N HIS A 77 -5.46 5.65 -15.95
CA HIS A 77 -6.41 4.74 -15.30
C HIS A 77 -7.30 5.48 -14.29
N GLU A 78 -6.69 6.27 -13.39
CA GLU A 78 -7.44 7.05 -12.41
C GLU A 78 -8.25 8.19 -13.04
N MET A 79 -7.79 8.76 -14.16
CA MET A 79 -8.55 9.74 -14.92
C MET A 79 -9.79 9.14 -15.60
N ILE A 80 -9.76 7.86 -16.01
CA ILE A 80 -10.96 7.16 -16.53
C ILE A 80 -12.01 7.03 -15.42
N HIS A 81 -11.60 6.59 -14.22
CA HIS A 81 -12.50 6.58 -13.05
C HIS A 81 -13.08 7.97 -12.79
N TYR A 82 -12.22 8.98 -12.83
CA TYR A 82 -12.64 10.36 -12.62
C TYR A 82 -13.67 10.81 -13.67
N ALA A 83 -13.41 10.56 -14.95
CA ALA A 83 -14.31 10.91 -16.05
C ALA A 83 -15.69 10.26 -15.90
N ILE A 84 -15.73 8.96 -15.59
CA ILE A 84 -17.00 8.23 -15.37
C ILE A 84 -17.78 8.89 -14.22
N SER A 85 -17.11 9.16 -13.10
CA SER A 85 -17.75 9.74 -11.93
C SER A 85 -18.22 11.19 -12.15
N TYR A 86 -17.39 12.01 -12.79
CA TYR A 86 -17.65 13.44 -13.00
C TYR A 86 -18.74 13.68 -14.05
N LEU A 87 -18.73 12.91 -15.14
CA LEU A 87 -19.73 13.03 -16.20
C LEU A 87 -21.04 12.29 -15.86
N GLY A 88 -21.12 11.66 -14.69
CA GLY A 88 -22.31 10.94 -14.25
C GLY A 88 -22.63 9.71 -15.10
N LEU A 89 -21.62 9.08 -15.69
CA LEU A 89 -21.80 7.88 -16.50
C LEU A 89 -22.11 6.69 -15.60
N VAL A 90 -23.10 5.89 -15.99
CA VAL A 90 -23.46 4.66 -15.30
C VAL A 90 -22.57 3.53 -15.81
N ASP A 91 -21.82 2.90 -14.92
CA ASP A 91 -21.01 1.72 -15.22
C ASP A 91 -21.54 0.49 -14.47
N THR A 92 -21.21 -0.71 -14.96
CA THR A 92 -21.69 -1.99 -14.41
C THR A 92 -20.89 -2.46 -13.19
N SER A 93 -19.68 -1.95 -13.02
CA SER A 93 -18.80 -2.16 -11.86
C SER A 93 -17.71 -1.11 -11.85
N ALA A 94 -16.76 -1.18 -10.90
CA ALA A 94 -15.61 -0.26 -10.88
C ALA A 94 -14.81 -0.27 -12.20
N HIS A 95 -14.69 -1.43 -12.85
CA HIS A 95 -14.05 -1.58 -14.16
C HIS A 95 -15.02 -2.25 -15.14
N GLY A 96 -16.23 -1.70 -15.23
CA GLY A 96 -17.32 -2.25 -16.03
C GLY A 96 -17.18 -1.96 -17.53
N THR A 97 -18.30 -2.02 -18.23
CA THR A 97 -18.37 -1.84 -19.68
C THR A 97 -17.87 -0.46 -20.11
N VAL A 98 -18.23 0.60 -19.38
CA VAL A 98 -17.83 1.96 -19.74
C VAL A 98 -16.32 2.16 -19.52
N PHE A 99 -15.81 1.74 -18.37
CA PHE A 99 -14.37 1.79 -18.09
C PHE A 99 -13.56 1.06 -19.16
N LYS A 100 -13.93 -0.18 -19.48
CA LYS A 100 -13.21 -1.01 -20.46
C LYS A 100 -13.23 -0.38 -21.85
N ALA A 101 -14.38 0.14 -22.29
CA ALA A 101 -14.49 0.80 -23.59
C ALA A 101 -13.61 2.06 -23.69
N MET A 102 -13.57 2.89 -22.64
CA MET A 102 -12.70 4.07 -22.58
C MET A 102 -11.22 3.66 -22.59
N MET A 103 -10.85 2.68 -21.75
CA MET A 103 -9.50 2.13 -21.68
C MET A 103 -9.02 1.58 -23.02
N GLU A 104 -9.83 0.75 -23.68
CA GLU A 104 -9.50 0.17 -24.99
C GLU A 104 -9.34 1.24 -26.07
N THR A 105 -10.22 2.25 -26.06
CA THR A 105 -10.13 3.38 -26.99
C THR A 105 -8.83 4.15 -26.79
N ILE A 106 -8.46 4.43 -25.54
CA ILE A 106 -7.22 5.15 -25.22
C ILE A 106 -6.00 4.31 -25.60
N ASN A 107 -5.96 3.03 -25.22
CA ASN A 107 -4.87 2.11 -25.55
C ASN A 107 -4.66 2.02 -27.06
N ARG A 108 -5.74 1.84 -27.84
CA ARG A 108 -5.68 1.73 -29.30
C ARG A 108 -5.23 3.03 -29.96
N LYS A 109 -5.84 4.17 -29.58
CA LYS A 109 -5.61 5.47 -30.23
C LYS A 109 -4.27 6.10 -29.85
N PHE A 110 -3.83 5.93 -28.61
CA PHE A 110 -2.64 6.63 -28.07
C PHE A 110 -1.49 5.67 -27.72
N ARG A 111 -1.57 4.40 -28.15
CA ARG A 111 -0.54 3.38 -27.92
C ARG A 111 -0.16 3.26 -26.44
N ARG A 112 -1.18 3.21 -25.58
CA ARG A 112 -1.03 3.00 -24.13
C ARG A 112 -1.21 1.55 -23.73
N ASN A 113 -0.76 1.20 -22.53
CA ASN A 113 -0.91 -0.14 -21.97
C ASN A 113 -1.63 -0.10 -20.61
N ILE A 114 -2.76 0.61 -20.57
CA ILE A 114 -3.61 0.69 -19.38
C ILE A 114 -4.31 -0.66 -19.19
N THR A 115 -4.30 -1.18 -17.97
CA THR A 115 -4.98 -2.42 -17.60
C THR A 115 -6.02 -2.19 -16.51
N VAL A 116 -7.00 -3.10 -16.40
CA VAL A 116 -7.99 -3.07 -15.30
C VAL A 116 -7.36 -3.36 -13.94
N THR A 117 -6.36 -4.26 -13.92
CA THR A 117 -5.60 -4.61 -12.73
C THR A 117 -4.15 -4.23 -12.97
N MET A 118 -3.62 -3.38 -12.09
CA MET A 118 -2.20 -3.08 -12.08
C MET A 118 -1.49 -4.02 -11.11
N LYS A 119 -0.64 -4.88 -11.67
CA LYS A 119 0.15 -5.84 -10.90
C LYS A 119 1.31 -5.13 -10.22
N THR A 120 1.52 -5.42 -8.94
CA THR A 120 2.69 -4.95 -8.19
C THR A 120 3.83 -5.97 -8.20
N GLU A 121 3.53 -7.19 -8.65
CA GLU A 121 4.48 -8.29 -8.80
C GLU A 121 5.59 -7.89 -9.79
N GLY A 122 6.84 -8.04 -9.36
CA GLY A 122 8.03 -7.71 -10.16
C GLY A 122 8.44 -6.24 -10.15
N LEU A 123 7.67 -5.34 -9.51
CA LEU A 123 8.08 -3.94 -9.35
C LEU A 123 9.12 -3.78 -8.24
N VAL A 124 10.19 -3.05 -8.53
CA VAL A 124 11.25 -2.75 -7.56
C VAL A 124 10.88 -1.51 -6.74
N PRO A 125 10.90 -1.55 -5.40
CA PRO A 125 10.72 -0.35 -4.59
C PRO A 125 11.79 0.70 -4.90
N ARG A 126 11.40 1.96 -5.12
CA ARG A 126 12.31 3.09 -5.44
C ARG A 126 13.36 3.32 -4.36
N ASN A 127 12.98 3.09 -3.10
CA ASN A 127 13.87 3.19 -1.95
C ASN A 127 14.14 1.80 -1.37
N ALA A 128 14.79 0.91 -2.14
CA ALA A 128 15.38 -0.31 -1.59
C ALA A 128 16.51 -0.02 -0.58
N MET A 129 16.90 1.26 -0.43
CA MET A 129 17.91 1.74 0.50
C MET A 129 17.44 1.62 1.96
N GLU A 130 18.16 0.74 2.67
CA GLU A 130 18.04 0.36 4.09
C GLU A 130 16.69 -0.24 4.49
N ARG A 131 16.56 -1.56 4.30
CA ARG A 131 15.62 -2.36 5.08
C ARG A 131 15.90 -2.10 6.56
N LYS A 132 15.11 -1.23 7.19
CA LYS A 132 15.10 -1.09 8.65
C LYS A 132 14.78 -2.46 9.22
N ASP A 133 15.62 -2.91 10.15
CA ASP A 133 15.42 -4.16 10.88
C ASP A 133 13.97 -4.27 11.36
N TYR A 134 13.42 -5.48 11.26
CA TYR A 134 12.17 -5.84 11.90
C TYR A 134 12.43 -5.96 13.41
N LEU A 135 11.63 -5.25 14.19
CA LEU A 135 11.50 -5.53 15.61
C LEU A 135 10.61 -6.77 15.74
N VAL A 136 11.16 -7.85 16.28
CA VAL A 136 10.50 -9.14 16.38
C VAL A 136 10.26 -9.49 17.84
N LEU A 137 9.06 -9.98 18.14
CA LEU A 137 8.71 -10.58 19.41
C LEU A 137 8.60 -12.10 19.23
N GLY A 138 9.41 -12.85 19.98
CA GLY A 138 9.29 -14.30 20.13
C GLY A 138 8.59 -14.64 21.44
N VAL A 139 7.57 -15.51 21.40
CA VAL A 139 6.82 -15.94 22.58
C VAL A 139 6.76 -17.46 22.65
N THR A 140 6.98 -18.00 23.84
CA THR A 140 6.67 -19.39 24.18
C THR A 140 5.57 -19.39 25.24
N THR A 141 4.49 -20.12 25.00
CA THR A 141 3.37 -20.26 25.95
C THR A 141 3.58 -21.44 26.89
N LYS A 142 2.83 -21.48 28.00
CA LYS A 142 2.88 -22.58 28.97
C LYS A 142 2.48 -23.94 28.39
N ASN A 143 1.66 -23.94 27.33
CA ASN A 143 1.27 -25.17 26.60
C ASN A 143 2.26 -25.58 25.50
N GLY A 144 3.45 -24.97 25.43
CA GLY A 144 4.50 -25.34 24.48
C GLY A 144 4.30 -24.82 23.05
N SER A 145 3.37 -23.89 22.82
CA SER A 145 3.23 -23.24 21.52
C SER A 145 4.23 -22.09 21.36
N HIS A 146 4.72 -21.91 20.14
CA HIS A 146 5.69 -20.87 19.80
C HIS A 146 5.11 -19.88 18.79
N PHE A 147 5.38 -18.59 19.00
CA PHE A 147 4.89 -17.52 18.16
C PHE A 147 5.97 -16.52 17.79
N LEU A 148 5.93 -16.03 16.55
CA LEU A 148 6.76 -14.94 16.05
C LEU A 148 5.89 -13.79 15.56
N SER A 149 6.29 -12.56 15.90
CA SER A 149 5.54 -11.36 15.54
C SER A 149 6.48 -10.27 15.05
N SER A 150 6.24 -9.70 13.86
CA SER A 150 6.86 -8.45 13.44
C SER A 150 6.09 -7.29 14.08
N VAL A 151 6.70 -6.52 14.98
CA VAL A 151 6.03 -5.52 15.82
C VAL A 151 6.32 -4.11 15.30
N ASN A 152 5.30 -3.26 15.32
CA ASN A 152 5.49 -1.83 15.07
C ASN A 152 6.15 -1.19 16.31
N PRO A 153 7.27 -0.45 16.18
CA PRO A 153 7.95 0.17 17.31
C PRO A 153 7.03 1.05 18.19
N SER A 154 6.08 1.77 17.57
CA SER A 154 5.10 2.59 18.30
C SER A 154 4.18 1.81 19.26
N ALA A 155 4.08 0.48 19.11
CA ALA A 155 3.22 -0.37 19.92
C ALA A 155 3.95 -1.14 21.02
N VAL A 156 5.28 -1.04 21.12
CA VAL A 156 6.10 -1.82 22.05
C VAL A 156 5.62 -1.66 23.48
N LYS A 157 5.46 -0.41 23.96
CA LYS A 157 5.03 -0.14 25.34
C LYS A 157 3.71 -0.83 25.68
N LYS A 158 2.74 -0.77 24.78
CA LYS A 158 1.43 -1.42 24.97
C LYS A 158 1.57 -2.94 25.04
N ILE A 159 2.32 -3.53 24.11
CA ILE A 159 2.51 -4.98 24.03
C ILE A 159 3.29 -5.48 25.26
N GLU A 160 4.32 -4.76 25.68
CA GLU A 160 5.11 -5.07 26.88
C GLU A 160 4.23 -5.15 28.13
N THR A 161 3.35 -4.17 28.35
CA THR A 161 2.39 -4.19 29.46
C THR A 161 1.46 -5.41 29.38
N GLN A 162 0.99 -5.77 28.19
CA GLN A 162 0.15 -6.96 28.01
C GLN A 162 0.90 -8.25 28.34
N LEU A 163 2.15 -8.37 27.87
CA LEU A 163 3.02 -9.53 28.13
C LEU A 163 3.28 -9.72 29.63
N GLN A 164 3.52 -8.63 30.37
CA GLN A 164 3.77 -8.67 31.81
C GLN A 164 2.56 -9.17 32.62
N THR A 165 1.35 -8.95 32.13
CA THR A 165 0.11 -9.39 32.79
C THR A 165 -0.42 -10.74 32.29
N ALA A 166 0.13 -11.28 31.20
CA ALA A 166 -0.37 -12.48 30.54
C ALA A 166 0.04 -13.75 31.30
N THR A 167 -0.94 -14.50 31.79
CA THR A 167 -0.69 -15.71 32.60
C THR A 167 -0.39 -16.94 31.75
N GLU A 168 -0.73 -16.93 30.47
CA GLU A 168 -0.54 -18.00 29.50
C GLU A 168 0.89 -18.07 28.93
N ILE A 169 1.67 -16.99 29.12
CA ILE A 169 3.03 -16.87 28.59
C ILE A 169 4.02 -17.52 29.54
N LYS A 170 4.91 -18.34 28.99
CA LYS A 170 6.03 -18.96 29.71
C LYS A 170 7.28 -18.09 29.64
N SER A 171 7.59 -17.60 28.44
CA SER A 171 8.71 -16.68 28.20
C SER A 171 8.49 -15.88 26.93
N TYR A 172 9.15 -14.73 26.83
CA TYR A 172 9.21 -13.93 25.62
C TYR A 172 10.54 -13.19 25.54
N ASP A 173 10.96 -12.89 24.31
CA ASP A 173 12.19 -12.17 24.02
C ASP A 173 11.98 -11.23 22.82
N TRP A 174 12.68 -10.10 22.84
CA TRP A 174 12.68 -9.12 21.77
C TRP A 174 13.93 -9.25 20.91
N PHE A 175 13.76 -9.16 19.59
CA PHE A 175 14.85 -9.34 18.63
C PHE A 175 14.82 -8.27 17.53
N SER A 176 15.98 -8.07 16.90
CA SER A 176 16.18 -7.34 15.65
C SER A 176 16.47 -8.34 14.54
N SER A 177 15.81 -8.22 13.39
CA SER A 177 16.01 -9.13 12.25
C SER A 177 15.99 -8.40 10.91
N LYS A 178 16.80 -8.87 9.96
CA LYS A 178 16.73 -8.48 8.54
C LYS A 178 16.10 -9.58 7.66
N ASP A 179 15.70 -10.70 8.25
CA ASP A 179 15.24 -11.89 7.55
C ASP A 179 13.94 -11.63 6.76
N ASP A 180 13.93 -12.04 5.48
CA ASP A 180 12.83 -11.88 4.53
C ASP A 180 11.54 -12.57 5.00
N PHE A 181 11.63 -13.53 5.91
CA PHE A 181 10.47 -14.13 6.57
C PHE A 181 9.49 -13.09 7.12
N PHE A 182 10.01 -11.98 7.66
CA PHE A 182 9.20 -10.91 8.23
C PHE A 182 8.74 -9.85 7.22
N GLN A 183 9.21 -9.91 5.97
CA GLN A 183 8.87 -8.94 4.92
C GLN A 183 7.40 -8.95 4.56
N ASN A 184 6.81 -10.15 4.48
CA ASN A 184 5.41 -10.33 4.11
C ASN A 184 4.48 -10.34 5.32
N MET A 185 5.00 -10.08 6.52
CA MET A 185 4.20 -10.03 7.74
C MET A 185 3.75 -8.58 8.05
N PRO A 186 2.48 -8.38 8.43
CA PRO A 186 2.05 -7.08 8.91
C PRO A 186 2.78 -6.74 10.21
N ARG A 187 3.29 -5.50 10.32
CA ARG A 187 3.81 -4.97 11.60
C ARG A 187 2.65 -4.79 12.58
N VAL A 188 2.54 -5.69 13.54
CA VAL A 188 1.41 -5.76 14.48
C VAL A 188 1.48 -4.63 15.50
N ARG A 189 0.30 -4.19 15.97
CA ARG A 189 0.13 -3.17 17.03
C ARG A 189 -0.61 -3.71 18.25
N SER A 190 -0.77 -5.02 18.32
CA SER A 190 -1.44 -5.77 19.37
C SER A 190 -0.67 -7.06 19.61
N LEU A 191 -0.81 -7.68 20.78
CA LEU A 191 -0.22 -8.97 21.09
C LEU A 191 -0.85 -10.07 20.21
N ARG A 192 -0.26 -10.31 19.04
CA ARG A 192 -0.63 -11.35 18.07
C ARG A 192 0.61 -11.76 17.30
N GLY A 193 0.71 -13.05 16.98
CA GLY A 193 1.83 -13.60 16.23
C GLY A 193 1.39 -14.79 15.38
N ILE A 194 2.24 -15.18 14.45
CA ILE A 194 2.06 -16.43 13.71
C ILE A 194 2.57 -17.59 14.56
N ARG A 195 1.80 -18.67 14.62
CA ARG A 195 2.26 -19.90 15.28
C ARG A 195 3.30 -20.58 14.39
N VAL A 196 4.39 -21.04 14.99
CA VAL A 196 5.43 -21.85 14.33
C VAL A 196 5.69 -23.11 15.17
N ASP A 197 6.21 -24.16 14.53
CA ASP A 197 6.72 -25.31 15.27
C ASP A 197 8.02 -24.96 16.02
N GLU A 198 8.39 -25.81 16.98
CA GLU A 198 9.54 -25.58 17.86
C GLU A 198 10.88 -25.55 17.10
N LEU A 199 11.05 -26.41 16.09
CA LEU A 199 12.28 -26.45 15.29
C LEU A 199 12.45 -25.11 14.56
N ARG A 200 11.41 -24.65 13.89
CA ARG A 200 11.39 -23.37 13.17
C ARG A 200 11.60 -22.20 14.12
N PHE A 201 10.98 -22.22 15.30
CA PHE A 201 11.19 -21.17 16.30
C PHE A 201 12.66 -21.07 16.70
N LYS A 202 13.30 -22.19 17.05
CA LYS A 202 14.72 -22.27 17.43
C LYS A 202 15.65 -21.83 16.31
N GLU A 203 15.38 -22.24 15.07
CA GLU A 203 16.14 -21.78 13.90
C GLU A 203 16.05 -20.26 13.73
N MET A 204 14.84 -19.71 13.84
CA MET A 204 14.59 -18.30 13.63
C MET A 204 15.27 -17.44 14.69
N ILE A 205 15.12 -17.76 15.99
CA ILE A 205 15.75 -16.96 17.06
C ILE A 205 17.28 -16.94 16.96
N ARG A 206 17.92 -18.01 16.47
CA ARG A 206 19.39 -18.06 16.28
C ARG A 206 19.88 -17.14 15.15
N LYS A 207 19.02 -16.82 14.19
CA LYS A 207 19.33 -15.90 13.08
C LYS A 207 19.11 -14.43 13.45
N MET A 208 18.49 -14.15 14.60
CA MET A 208 18.11 -12.82 15.02
C MET A 208 19.02 -12.29 16.13
N ARG A 209 19.16 -10.97 16.21
CA ARG A 209 19.90 -10.32 17.29
C ARG A 209 18.97 -10.09 18.47
N LEU A 210 19.25 -10.73 19.61
CA LEU A 210 18.55 -10.48 20.86
C LEU A 210 18.72 -9.01 21.31
N LEU A 211 17.65 -8.40 21.78
CA LEU A 211 17.64 -7.03 22.30
C LEU A 211 17.55 -7.06 23.82
N THR A 212 18.42 -6.29 24.47
CA THR A 212 18.38 -6.09 25.93
C THR A 212 17.22 -5.20 26.36
N SER A 213 16.75 -4.33 25.47
CA SER A 213 15.56 -3.52 25.66
C SER A 213 14.92 -3.21 24.29
N PRO A 214 13.60 -3.43 24.13
CA PRO A 214 12.91 -3.10 22.88
C PRO A 214 12.70 -1.59 22.70
N PHE A 215 12.95 -0.77 23.74
CA PHE A 215 12.78 0.68 23.73
C PHE A 215 13.96 1.44 23.12
N LEU A 216 15.08 0.77 22.83
CA LEU A 216 16.28 1.40 22.25
C LEU A 216 16.21 1.53 20.71
N LEU A 217 15.15 1.03 20.09
CA LEU A 217 14.93 1.07 18.63
C LEU A 217 13.74 1.96 18.22
N THR A 218 13.08 2.62 19.18
CA THR A 218 11.98 3.60 18.97
C THR A 218 12.52 5.01 18.97
#